data_AF-A0A1J4LTW9-F1
#
_entry.id   AF-A0A1J4LTW9-F1
#
_cell.length_a   1.000
_cell.length_b   1.000
_cell.length_c   1.000
_cell.angle_alpha   90.00
_cell.angle_beta   90.00
_cell.angle_gamma   90.00
#
_symmetry.space_group_name_H-M   'P 1'
#
loop_
_entity.id
_entity.type
_entity.pdbx_description
1 polymer ?
#
loop_
_entity_poly.entity_id
_entity_poly.type
_entity_poly.pdbx_seq_one_letter_code
_entity_poly.pdbx_strand_id
1 'polypeptide(L)'
;MIWEILTTIAEGVVLAGDFLWQALWALLLGFMISGAIQAFVSKEGMVNYMGEPDLKSVLYAMGFGTASTSCSFGDIAATKTLFKKGAHIIPAVAFKIASTNFVIGLTFVIWALLGWEFAVAQAVGAPIFILIAIVLVHLWIPYDETQQARERLLEEEQPVVTDPVCKMRLNRENGIPVERPC
;
A
#
# COMPACT_ATOMS: atom_id res chain seq x y z
N MET A 1 41.03 -26.26 2.85
CA MET A 1 40.78 -24.80 2.67
C MET A 1 39.94 -24.51 1.42
N ILE A 2 40.45 -24.65 0.18
CA ILE A 2 39.65 -24.38 -1.04
C ILE A 2 38.43 -25.30 -1.18
N TRP A 3 38.58 -26.59 -0.83
CA TRP A 3 37.48 -27.56 -0.89
C TRP A 3 36.34 -27.25 0.10
N GLU A 4 36.67 -26.79 1.32
CA GLU A 4 35.65 -26.39 2.31
C GLU A 4 34.92 -25.10 1.91
N ILE A 5 35.65 -24.17 1.27
CA ILE A 5 35.03 -22.96 0.71
C ILE A 5 34.05 -23.33 -0.41
N LEU A 6 34.43 -24.25 -1.29
CA LEU A 6 33.58 -24.75 -2.36
C LEU A 6 32.32 -25.46 -1.84
N THR A 7 32.42 -26.30 -0.80
CA THR A 7 31.25 -26.97 -0.22
C THR A 7 30.33 -25.99 0.50
N THR A 8 30.88 -25.04 1.25
CA THR A 8 30.08 -24.01 1.95
C THR A 8 29.34 -23.12 0.96
N ILE A 9 29.98 -22.74 -0.15
CA ILE A 9 29.34 -21.98 -1.23
C ILE A 9 28.25 -22.82 -1.90
N ALA A 10 28.51 -24.09 -2.19
CA ALA A 10 27.53 -24.98 -2.81
C ALA A 10 26.29 -25.18 -1.92
N GLU A 11 26.48 -25.42 -0.61
CA GLU A 11 25.39 -25.53 0.35
C GLU A 11 24.59 -24.21 0.45
N GLY A 12 25.27 -23.07 0.48
CA GLY A 12 24.62 -21.76 0.48
C GLY A 12 23.77 -21.51 -0.78
N VAL A 13 24.25 -21.92 -1.95
CA VAL A 13 23.50 -21.81 -3.22
C VAL A 13 22.29 -22.74 -3.23
N VAL A 14 22.43 -23.97 -2.74
CA VAL A 14 21.31 -24.93 -2.65
C VAL A 14 20.25 -24.41 -1.67
N LEU A 15 20.66 -23.90 -0.50
CA LEU A 15 19.73 -23.32 0.47
C LEU A 15 19.01 -22.11 -0.11
N ALA A 16 19.73 -21.21 -0.79
CA ALA A 16 19.13 -20.07 -1.47
C ALA A 16 18.15 -20.50 -2.57
N GLY A 17 18.45 -21.56 -3.31
CA GLY A 17 17.56 -22.15 -4.30
C GLY A 17 16.26 -22.69 -3.69
N ASP A 18 16.35 -23.38 -2.55
CA ASP A 18 15.19 -23.90 -1.82
C ASP A 18 14.31 -22.79 -1.27
N PHE A 19 14.91 -21.77 -0.63
CA PHE A 19 14.17 -20.60 -0.15
C PHE A 19 13.52 -19.83 -1.31
N LEU A 20 14.24 -19.68 -2.43
CA LEU A 20 13.70 -19.02 -3.61
C LEU A 20 12.52 -19.81 -4.17
N TRP A 21 12.62 -21.13 -4.28
CA TRP A 21 11.55 -21.97 -4.80
C TRP A 21 10.30 -21.91 -3.92
N GLN A 22 10.46 -21.95 -2.60
CA GLN A 22 9.35 -21.82 -1.66
C GLN A 22 8.72 -20.42 -1.71
N ALA A 23 9.54 -19.36 -1.71
CA ALA A 23 9.05 -17.98 -1.80
C ALA A 23 8.40 -17.67 -3.16
N LEU A 24 8.88 -18.27 -4.25
CA LEU A 24 8.36 -18.06 -5.60
C LEU A 24 6.88 -18.39 -5.69
N TRP A 25 6.45 -19.53 -5.15
CA TRP A 25 5.04 -19.93 -5.16
C TRP A 25 4.16 -18.99 -4.33
N ALA A 26 4.63 -18.60 -3.16
CA ALA A 26 3.92 -17.64 -2.32
C ALA A 26 3.80 -16.25 -2.98
N LEU A 27 4.87 -15.77 -3.60
CA LEU A 27 4.90 -14.51 -4.34
C LEU A 27 3.99 -14.56 -5.57
N LEU A 28 4.03 -15.64 -6.35
CA LEU A 28 3.21 -15.80 -7.54
C LEU A 28 1.72 -15.76 -7.18
N LEU A 29 1.30 -16.54 -6.17
CA LEU A 29 -0.08 -16.54 -5.68
C LEU A 29 -0.49 -15.18 -5.11
N GLY A 30 0.39 -14.54 -4.31
CA GLY A 30 0.14 -13.21 -3.75
C GLY A 30 -0.06 -12.14 -4.84
N PHE A 31 0.78 -12.12 -5.88
CA PHE A 31 0.65 -11.19 -6.99
C PHE A 31 -0.57 -11.47 -7.87
N MET A 32 -0.93 -12.74 -8.11
CA MET A 32 -2.15 -13.06 -8.85
C MET A 32 -3.41 -12.61 -8.11
N ILE A 33 -3.49 -12.85 -6.80
CA ILE A 33 -4.62 -12.40 -5.96
C ILE A 33 -4.67 -10.87 -5.93
N SER A 34 -3.52 -10.20 -5.76
CA SER A 34 -3.42 -8.75 -5.79
C SER A 34 -3.88 -8.14 -7.12
N GLY A 35 -3.45 -8.73 -8.24
CA GLY A 35 -3.87 -8.32 -9.58
C GLY A 35 -5.37 -8.52 -9.81
N ALA A 36 -5.94 -9.64 -9.33
CA ALA A 36 -7.37 -9.89 -9.40
C ALA A 36 -8.15 -8.83 -8.59
N ILE A 37 -7.75 -8.55 -7.35
CA ILE A 37 -8.41 -7.54 -6.51
C ILE A 37 -8.35 -6.16 -7.17
N GLN A 38 -7.21 -5.78 -7.74
CA GLN A 38 -7.08 -4.52 -8.47
C GLN A 38 -7.96 -4.46 -9.74
N ALA A 39 -8.26 -5.60 -10.36
CA ALA A 39 -9.18 -5.69 -11.49
C ALA A 39 -10.66 -5.64 -11.07
N PHE A 40 -11.00 -6.13 -9.87
CA PHE A 40 -12.38 -6.20 -9.37
C PHE A 40 -12.79 -5.04 -8.45
N VAL A 41 -11.85 -4.35 -7.80
CA VAL A 41 -12.14 -3.25 -6.86
C VAL A 41 -11.86 -1.91 -7.53
N SER A 42 -12.93 -1.15 -7.81
CA SER A 42 -12.79 0.22 -8.31
C SER A 42 -12.28 1.16 -7.22
N LYS A 43 -11.35 2.05 -7.59
CA LYS A 43 -10.76 3.05 -6.68
C LYS A 43 -11.83 4.01 -6.13
N GLU A 44 -12.90 4.29 -6.87
CA GLU A 44 -14.01 5.12 -6.38
C GLU A 44 -14.77 4.46 -5.22
N GLY A 45 -14.98 3.14 -5.27
CA GLY A 45 -15.67 2.39 -4.22
C GLY A 45 -14.91 2.42 -2.90
N MET A 46 -13.59 2.17 -2.93
CA MET A 46 -12.73 2.24 -1.74
C MET A 46 -12.77 3.61 -1.05
N VAL A 47 -12.76 4.70 -1.82
CA VAL A 47 -12.79 6.06 -1.27
C VAL A 47 -14.10 6.34 -0.54
N ASN A 48 -15.24 5.90 -1.07
CA ASN A 48 -16.53 6.06 -0.39
C ASN A 48 -16.58 5.32 0.96
N TYR A 49 -15.95 4.14 1.07
CA TYR A 49 -15.89 3.41 2.34
C TYR A 49 -14.85 3.97 3.33
N MET A 50 -13.86 4.72 2.85
CA MET A 50 -12.75 5.28 3.64
C MET A 50 -12.82 6.80 3.83
N GLY A 51 -13.92 7.44 3.43
CA GLY A 51 -14.08 8.91 3.48
C GLY A 51 -14.26 9.49 4.89
N GLU A 52 -14.72 8.69 5.85
CA GLU A 52 -15.02 9.14 7.21
C GLU A 52 -14.02 8.57 8.25
N PRO A 53 -13.77 9.27 9.37
CA PRO A 53 -12.96 8.78 10.49
C PRO A 53 -13.70 7.78 11.40
N ASP A 54 -14.61 6.97 10.86
CA ASP A 54 -15.38 6.01 11.66
C ASP A 54 -14.68 4.64 11.79
N LEU A 55 -15.02 3.90 12.84
CA LEU A 55 -14.51 2.55 13.08
C LEU A 55 -14.79 1.61 11.89
N LYS A 56 -15.94 1.77 11.22
CA LYS A 56 -16.30 0.98 10.03
C LYS A 56 -15.33 1.24 8.88
N SER A 57 -14.98 2.50 8.62
CA SER A 57 -14.03 2.88 7.58
C SER A 57 -12.64 2.31 7.83
N VAL A 58 -12.21 2.24 9.09
CA VAL A 58 -10.96 1.59 9.49
C VAL A 58 -11.02 0.07 9.25
N LEU A 59 -12.12 -0.58 9.59
CA LEU A 59 -12.32 -2.02 9.32
C LEU A 59 -12.31 -2.34 7.82
N TYR A 60 -12.98 -1.52 7.00
CA TYR A 60 -12.92 -1.66 5.55
C TYR A 60 -11.51 -1.43 5.03
N ALA A 61 -10.82 -0.39 5.50
CA ALA A 61 -9.43 -0.13 5.16
C ALA A 61 -8.50 -1.28 5.49
N MET A 62 -8.63 -1.88 6.68
CA MET A 62 -7.87 -3.07 7.05
C MET A 62 -8.20 -4.24 6.14
N GLY A 63 -9.47 -4.52 5.87
CA GLY A 63 -9.88 -5.61 4.99
C GLY A 63 -9.36 -5.45 3.57
N PHE A 64 -9.50 -4.25 2.99
CA PHE A 64 -8.95 -3.95 1.67
C PHE A 64 -7.42 -4.01 1.67
N GLY A 65 -6.75 -3.55 2.72
CA GLY A 65 -5.29 -3.63 2.86
C GLY A 65 -4.83 -5.08 2.92
N THR A 66 -5.40 -5.88 3.81
CA THR A 66 -5.14 -7.32 3.93
C THR A 66 -5.32 -8.10 2.63
N ALA A 67 -6.30 -7.70 1.82
CA ALA A 67 -6.55 -8.29 0.51
C ALA A 67 -5.55 -7.76 -0.54
N SER A 68 -5.29 -6.45 -0.55
CA SER A 68 -4.30 -5.76 -1.38
C SER A 68 -2.89 -6.17 -0.96
N THR A 69 -2.40 -7.30 -1.47
CA THR A 69 -0.98 -7.65 -1.35
C THR A 69 -0.18 -6.69 -2.25
N SER A 70 0.11 -5.51 -1.73
CA SER A 70 0.85 -4.48 -2.46
C SER A 70 2.29 -4.43 -1.94
N CYS A 71 3.27 -4.44 -2.86
CA CYS A 71 4.64 -4.10 -2.50
C CYS A 71 4.67 -2.67 -1.95
N SER A 72 5.54 -2.36 -0.98
CA SER A 72 5.52 -1.08 -0.23
C SER A 72 5.40 0.18 -1.11
N PHE A 73 5.95 0.16 -2.33
CA PHE A 73 5.81 1.24 -3.31
C PHE A 73 4.42 1.33 -3.95
N GLY A 74 3.83 0.19 -4.34
CA GLY A 74 2.48 0.13 -4.88
C GLY A 74 1.44 0.57 -3.84
N ASP A 75 1.68 0.22 -2.58
CA ASP A 75 0.81 0.58 -1.47
C ASP A 75 0.85 2.08 -1.15
N ILE A 76 2.04 2.70 -1.18
CA ILE A 76 2.18 4.16 -1.05
C ILE A 76 1.48 4.89 -2.20
N ALA A 77 1.61 4.41 -3.43
CA ALA A 77 0.95 5.00 -4.59
C ALA A 77 -0.59 4.89 -4.51
N ALA A 78 -1.09 3.74 -4.05
CA ALA A 78 -2.51 3.52 -3.81
C ALA A 78 -3.03 4.44 -2.68
N THR A 79 -2.31 4.49 -1.56
CA THR A 79 -2.65 5.34 -0.40
C THR A 79 -2.66 6.82 -0.79
N LYS A 80 -1.65 7.29 -1.56
CA LYS A 80 -1.62 8.67 -2.08
C LYS A 80 -2.84 8.95 -2.96
N THR A 81 -3.21 8.02 -3.82
CA THR A 81 -4.40 8.14 -4.69
C THR A 81 -5.70 8.20 -3.88
N LEU A 82 -5.82 7.37 -2.84
CA LEU A 82 -6.99 7.35 -1.95
C LEU A 82 -7.10 8.65 -1.16
N PHE A 83 -5.99 9.11 -0.60
CA PHE A 83 -5.92 10.37 0.15
C PHE A 83 -6.26 11.58 -0.75
N LYS A 84 -5.77 11.58 -2.00
CA LYS A 84 -6.14 12.57 -3.02
C LYS A 84 -7.66 12.59 -3.26
N LYS A 85 -8.26 11.42 -3.50
CA LYS A 85 -9.69 11.27 -3.78
C LYS A 85 -10.60 11.57 -2.59
N GLY A 86 -10.06 11.76 -1.37
CA GLY A 86 -10.81 12.21 -0.20
C GLY A 86 -10.95 11.18 0.92
N ALA A 87 -10.17 10.10 0.90
CA ALA A 87 -10.09 9.21 2.06
C ALA A 87 -9.50 9.96 3.27
N HIS A 88 -10.06 9.71 4.46
CA HIS A 88 -9.55 10.26 5.69
C HIS A 88 -8.15 9.68 6.01
N ILE A 89 -7.28 10.46 6.65
CA ILE A 89 -5.88 10.04 6.94
C ILE A 89 -5.83 8.75 7.77
N ILE A 90 -6.76 8.61 8.73
CA ILE A 90 -6.85 7.44 9.61
C ILE A 90 -7.08 6.13 8.83
N PRO A 91 -8.17 5.96 8.05
CA PRO A 91 -8.36 4.77 7.23
C PRO A 91 -7.29 4.62 6.14
N ALA A 92 -6.73 5.71 5.59
CA ALA A 92 -5.62 5.61 4.64
C ALA A 92 -4.35 5.01 5.28
N VAL A 93 -4.02 5.41 6.51
CA VAL A 93 -2.92 4.82 7.28
C VAL A 93 -3.24 3.39 7.68
N ALA A 94 -4.46 3.11 8.12
CA ALA A 94 -4.89 1.76 8.47
C ALA A 94 -4.76 0.80 7.29
N PHE A 95 -5.18 1.22 6.09
CA PHE A 95 -5.01 0.49 4.84
C PHE A 95 -3.54 0.17 4.59
N LYS A 96 -2.66 1.19 4.70
CA LYS A 96 -1.23 1.05 4.46
C LYS A 96 -0.55 0.06 5.43
N ILE A 97 -0.84 0.18 6.73
CA ILE A 97 -0.28 -0.71 7.74
C ILE A 97 -0.83 -2.13 7.55
N ALA A 98 -2.12 -2.30 7.25
CA ALA A 98 -2.73 -3.61 7.01
C ALA A 98 -2.18 -4.29 5.75
N SER A 99 -1.98 -3.55 4.67
CA SER A 99 -1.43 -4.03 3.39
C SER A 99 -0.02 -4.62 3.52
N THR A 100 0.78 -4.06 4.43
CA THR A 100 2.17 -4.48 4.64
C THR A 100 2.34 -5.48 5.79
N ASN A 101 1.48 -5.42 6.81
CA ASN A 101 1.64 -6.22 8.04
C ASN A 101 0.58 -7.29 8.23
N PHE A 102 -0.57 -7.22 7.56
CA PHE A 102 -1.64 -8.20 7.73
C PHE A 102 -2.10 -8.77 6.40
N VAL A 103 -1.15 -9.17 5.56
CA VAL A 103 -1.46 -9.73 4.25
C VAL A 103 -1.65 -11.24 4.31
N ILE A 104 -2.69 -11.73 3.62
CA ILE A 104 -3.05 -13.16 3.62
C ILE A 104 -1.88 -14.02 3.13
N GLY A 105 -1.19 -13.59 2.07
CA GLY A 105 -0.02 -14.30 1.54
C GLY A 105 1.11 -14.45 2.56
N LEU A 106 1.42 -13.41 3.34
CA LEU A 106 2.46 -13.45 4.38
C LEU A 106 2.06 -14.41 5.50
N THR A 107 0.77 -14.44 5.86
CA THR A 107 0.25 -15.38 6.86
C THR A 107 0.46 -16.84 6.40
N PHE A 108 0.21 -17.14 5.12
CA PHE A 108 0.48 -18.46 4.55
C PHE A 108 1.97 -18.82 4.54
N VAL A 109 2.84 -17.86 4.22
CA VAL A 109 4.31 -18.06 4.26
C VAL A 109 4.78 -18.37 5.68
N ILE A 110 4.32 -17.59 6.66
CA ILE A 110 4.65 -17.81 8.08
C ILE A 110 4.14 -19.18 8.52
N TRP A 111 2.92 -19.56 8.14
CA TRP A 111 2.37 -20.87 8.44
C TRP A 111 3.27 -21.99 7.86
N ALA A 112 3.63 -21.89 6.57
CA ALA A 112 4.42 -22.92 5.91
C ALA A 112 5.85 -23.06 6.48
N LEU A 113 6.49 -21.95 6.88
CA LEU A 113 7.89 -21.94 7.33
C LEU A 113 8.06 -22.09 8.85
N LEU A 114 7.25 -21.39 9.65
CA LEU A 114 7.40 -21.28 11.11
C LEU A 114 6.35 -22.10 11.86
N GLY A 115 5.24 -22.48 11.22
CA GLY A 115 4.13 -23.21 11.84
C GLY A 115 2.89 -22.35 12.11
N TRP A 116 1.82 -23.02 12.53
CA TRP A 116 0.50 -22.40 12.69
C TRP A 116 0.45 -21.44 13.90
N GLU A 117 1.29 -21.66 14.91
CA GLU A 117 1.39 -20.83 16.11
C GLU A 117 1.80 -19.40 15.77
N PHE A 118 2.77 -19.25 14.87
CA PHE A 118 3.23 -17.94 14.40
C PHE A 118 2.23 -17.29 13.46
N ALA A 119 1.50 -18.07 12.66
CA ALA A 119 0.41 -17.56 11.83
C ALA A 119 -0.73 -16.99 12.69
N VAL A 120 -1.10 -17.66 13.78
CA VAL A 120 -2.09 -17.15 14.75
C VAL A 120 -1.56 -15.91 15.48
N ALA A 121 -0.28 -15.92 15.90
CA ALA A 121 0.35 -14.75 16.50
C ALA A 121 0.33 -13.54 15.56
N GLN A 122 0.58 -13.74 14.26
CA GLN A 122 0.45 -12.70 13.24
C GLN A 122 -1.00 -12.21 13.13
N ALA A 123 -1.96 -13.15 13.07
CA ALA A 123 -3.37 -12.83 12.90
C ALA A 123 -3.95 -12.00 14.05
N VAL A 124 -3.45 -12.18 15.27
CA VAL A 124 -3.84 -11.39 16.43
C VAL A 124 -2.97 -10.15 16.61
N GLY A 125 -1.66 -10.28 16.39
CA GLY A 125 -0.69 -9.21 16.58
C GLY A 125 -0.84 -8.07 15.57
N ALA A 126 -1.19 -8.37 14.32
CA ALA A 126 -1.29 -7.34 13.29
C ALA A 126 -2.46 -6.37 13.53
N PRO A 127 -3.70 -6.80 13.88
CA PRO A 127 -4.76 -5.88 14.32
C PRO A 127 -4.37 -5.02 15.52
N ILE A 128 -3.69 -5.59 16.52
CA ILE A 128 -3.21 -4.85 17.70
C ILE A 128 -2.21 -3.78 17.27
N PHE A 129 -1.25 -4.13 16.41
CA PHE A 129 -0.26 -3.20 15.89
C PHE A 129 -0.90 -2.07 15.07
N ILE A 130 -1.88 -2.38 14.22
CA ILE A 130 -2.64 -1.38 13.46
C ILE A 130 -3.35 -0.40 14.40
N LEU A 131 -4.00 -0.90 15.46
CA LEU A 131 -4.67 -0.04 16.45
C LEU A 131 -3.67 0.89 17.15
N ILE A 132 -2.52 0.37 17.59
CA ILE A 132 -1.47 1.17 18.20
C ILE A 132 -0.97 2.25 17.24
N ALA A 133 -0.72 1.89 15.98
CA ALA A 133 -0.25 2.83 14.96
C ALA A 133 -1.27 3.94 14.68
N ILE A 134 -2.56 3.60 14.58
CA ILE A 134 -3.64 4.58 14.39
C ILE A 134 -3.69 5.55 15.58
N VAL A 135 -3.61 5.04 16.81
CA VAL A 135 -3.61 5.87 18.02
C VAL A 135 -2.40 6.81 18.04
N LEU A 136 -1.21 6.30 17.72
CA LEU A 136 0.01 7.13 17.66
C LEU A 136 -0.10 8.22 16.59
N VAL A 137 -0.60 7.89 15.41
CA VAL A 137 -0.80 8.86 14.32
C VAL A 137 -1.82 9.92 14.72
N HIS A 138 -2.91 9.52 15.37
CA HIS A 138 -3.93 10.46 15.83
C HIS A 138 -3.40 11.40 16.93
N LEU A 139 -2.50 10.92 17.78
CA LEU A 139 -1.87 11.72 18.84
C LEU A 139 -0.76 12.65 18.33
N TRP A 140 0.01 12.21 17.32
CA TRP A 140 1.19 12.94 16.86
C TRP A 140 0.91 13.89 15.70
N ILE A 141 -0.08 13.58 14.85
CA ILE A 141 -0.33 14.34 13.62
C ILE A 141 -1.64 15.13 13.76
N PRO A 142 -1.58 16.46 13.95
CA PRO A 142 -2.77 17.29 13.98
C PRO A 142 -3.45 17.29 12.60
N TYR A 143 -4.79 17.29 12.61
CA TYR A 143 -5.61 17.18 11.39
C TYR A 143 -5.34 18.31 10.38
N ASP A 144 -5.02 19.52 10.84
CA ASP A 144 -4.73 20.67 9.98
C ASP A 144 -3.51 20.45 9.07
N GLU A 145 -2.46 19.80 9.57
CA GLU A 145 -1.28 19.51 8.74
C GLU A 145 -1.59 18.48 7.65
N THR A 146 -2.53 17.56 7.92
CA THR A 146 -2.96 16.57 6.93
C THR A 146 -3.77 17.19 5.81
N GLN A 147 -4.60 18.20 6.09
CA GLN A 147 -5.32 18.94 5.06
C GLN A 147 -4.36 19.76 4.19
N GLN A 148 -3.40 20.45 4.78
CA GLN A 148 -2.36 21.17 4.02
C GLN A 148 -1.54 20.22 3.14
N ALA A 149 -1.18 19.03 3.65
CA ALA A 149 -0.49 18.02 2.85
C ALA A 149 -1.36 17.55 1.68
N ARG A 150 -2.67 17.38 1.88
CA ARG A 150 -3.61 17.03 0.81
C ARG A 150 -3.71 18.13 -0.24
N GLU A 151 -3.83 19.38 0.18
CA GLU A 151 -3.87 20.54 -0.73
C GLU A 151 -2.60 20.64 -1.57
N ARG A 152 -1.42 20.50 -0.97
CA ARG A 152 -0.14 20.47 -1.71
C ARG A 152 -0.07 19.34 -2.72
N LEU A 153 -0.55 18.14 -2.37
CA LEU A 153 -0.60 17.01 -3.30
C LEU A 153 -1.58 17.25 -4.45
N LEU A 154 -2.69 17.95 -4.20
CA LEU A 154 -3.62 18.38 -5.25
C LEU A 154 -3.01 19.49 -6.13
N GLU A 155 -2.20 20.38 -5.56
CA GLU A 155 -1.55 21.50 -6.24
C GLU A 155 -0.37 21.08 -7.11
N GLU A 156 0.53 20.23 -6.62
CA GLU A 156 1.65 19.65 -7.39
C GLU A 156 1.17 18.84 -8.61
N GLU A 157 -0.01 18.22 -8.48
CA GLU A 157 -0.61 17.40 -9.52
C GLU A 157 -1.69 18.13 -10.32
N GLN A 158 -1.85 19.45 -10.10
CA GLN A 158 -2.74 20.25 -10.93
C GLN A 158 -2.36 20.02 -12.40
N PRO A 159 -3.36 19.80 -13.26
CA PRO A 159 -3.16 19.34 -14.62
C PRO A 159 -2.63 20.45 -15.52
N VAL A 160 -1.92 21.44 -14.99
CA VAL A 160 -1.51 22.62 -15.73
C VAL A 160 -0.18 22.34 -16.43
N VAL A 161 -0.28 21.70 -17.58
CA VAL A 161 0.86 21.45 -18.45
C VAL A 161 1.12 22.72 -19.25
N THR A 162 2.36 23.20 -19.23
CA THR A 162 2.79 24.26 -20.13
C THR A 162 2.97 23.65 -21.52
N ASP A 163 2.20 24.13 -22.49
CA ASP A 163 2.32 23.69 -23.87
C ASP A 163 3.74 24.02 -24.40
N PRO A 164 4.49 23.06 -24.95
CA PRO A 164 5.86 23.28 -25.42
C PRO A 164 5.92 24.17 -26.68
N VAL A 165 4.81 24.31 -27.42
CA VAL A 165 4.69 25.12 -28.64
C VAL A 165 4.24 26.54 -28.29
N CYS A 166 3.16 26.67 -27.52
CA CYS A 166 2.51 27.95 -27.25
C CYS A 166 2.81 28.55 -25.86
N LYS A 167 3.53 27.83 -24.98
CA LYS A 167 3.81 28.20 -23.59
C LYS A 167 2.58 28.56 -22.73
N MET A 168 1.38 28.23 -23.21
CA MET A 168 0.14 28.43 -22.47
C MET A 168 -0.01 27.36 -21.39
N ARG A 169 -0.58 27.78 -20.25
CA ARG A 169 -0.95 26.91 -19.15
C ARG A 169 -2.31 26.26 -19.45
N LEU A 170 -2.30 24.98 -19.83
CA LEU A 170 -3.49 24.22 -20.21
C LEU A 170 -3.84 23.20 -19.13
N ASN A 171 -5.12 23.06 -18.81
CA ASN A 171 -5.61 21.95 -17.99
C ASN A 171 -5.62 20.65 -18.82
N ARG A 172 -4.84 19.65 -18.41
CA ARG A 172 -4.62 18.34 -19.03
C ARG A 172 -5.89 17.49 -19.14
N GLU A 173 -6.89 17.69 -18.28
CA GLU A 173 -8.11 16.88 -18.28
C GLU A 173 -9.14 17.34 -19.31
N ASN A 174 -9.19 18.64 -19.61
CA ASN A 174 -10.20 19.23 -20.49
C ASN A 174 -9.62 20.10 -21.62
N GLY A 175 -8.30 20.30 -21.65
CA GLY A 175 -7.60 21.12 -22.65
C GLY A 175 -7.86 22.62 -22.53
N ILE A 176 -8.53 23.07 -21.46
CA ILE A 176 -8.94 24.47 -21.34
C ILE A 176 -7.77 25.31 -20.77
N PRO A 177 -7.45 26.46 -21.37
CA PRO A 177 -6.44 27.37 -20.83
C PRO A 177 -6.87 27.92 -19.47
N VAL A 178 -5.98 27.83 -18.48
CA VAL A 178 -6.25 28.21 -17.08
C VAL A 178 -6.15 29.73 -16.88
N GLU A 179 -5.35 30.39 -17.74
CA GLU A 179 -5.27 31.83 -17.85
C GLU A 179 -6.03 32.28 -19.11
N ARG A 180 -7.00 33.19 -18.96
CA ARG A 180 -7.57 33.89 -20.11
C ARG A 180 -6.48 34.78 -20.69
N PRO A 181 -6.26 34.81 -22.01
CA PRO A 181 -5.36 35.79 -22.60
C PRO A 181 -5.84 37.19 -22.19
N CYS A 182 -4.91 38.00 -21.67
CA CYS A 182 -5.14 39.44 -21.48
C CYS A 182 -5.56 40.10 -22.80
#